data_AF-A0A9D1FX66-F1
#
_entry.id   AF-A0A9D1FX66-F1
#
_cell.length_a   1.000
_cell.length_b   1.000
_cell.length_c   1.000
_cell.angle_alpha   90.00
_cell.angle_beta   90.00
_cell.angle_gamma   90.00
#
_symmetry.space_group_name_H-M   'P 1'
#
loop_
_entity.id
_entity.type
_entity.pdbx_description
1 polymer ?
#
loop_
_entity_poly.entity_id
_entity_poly.type
_entity_poly.pdbx_seq_one_letter_code
_entity_poly.pdbx_strand_id
1 'polypeptide(L)' 'MAIIIEGKRRLIKMSVDDILNIVREYQLITRGTCCYEHTRELLERAEFFVPEDV' A
#
# COMPACT_ATOMS: atom_id res chain seq x y z
N MET A 1 -3.61 18.26 8.45
CA MET A 1 -5.02 18.05 8.06
C MET A 1 -5.04 17.62 6.60
N ALA A 2 -4.98 16.32 6.33
CA ALA A 2 -4.95 15.80 4.96
C ALA A 2 -6.39 15.59 4.45
N ILE A 3 -6.75 16.35 3.41
CA ILE A 3 -8.09 16.32 2.82
C ILE A 3 -8.16 15.15 1.85
N ILE A 4 -8.98 14.13 2.11
CA ILE A 4 -9.20 13.02 1.18
C ILE A 4 -10.06 13.49 0.00
N ILE A 5 -9.40 13.95 -1.08
CA ILE A 5 -10.05 14.30 -2.34
C ILE A 5 -10.02 13.07 -3.26
N GLU A 6 -11.16 12.43 -3.44
CA GLU A 6 -11.36 11.34 -4.39
C GLU A 6 -10.92 11.80 -5.80
N GLY A 7 -9.93 11.12 -6.38
CA GLY A 7 -9.51 11.32 -7.78
C GLY A 7 -8.23 12.11 -8.07
N LYS A 8 -7.49 12.62 -7.06
CA LYS A 8 -6.16 13.22 -7.29
C LYS A 8 -5.08 12.46 -6.55
N ARG A 9 -4.14 11.85 -7.31
CA ARG A 9 -2.91 11.26 -6.79
C ARG A 9 -2.24 12.26 -5.83
N ARG A 10 -2.06 11.88 -4.56
CA ARG A 10 -1.26 12.66 -3.63
C ARG A 10 0.18 12.23 -3.74
N LEU A 11 1.09 13.21 -3.77
CA LEU A 11 2.50 12.97 -3.53
C LEU A 11 2.68 12.88 -2.02
N ILE A 12 2.97 11.67 -1.54
CA ILE A 12 3.32 11.40 -0.14
C ILE A 12 4.83 11.24 -0.12
N LYS A 13 5.51 12.07 0.66
CA LYS A 13 6.95 11.92 0.89
C LYS A 13 7.12 10.82 1.93
N MET A 14 7.86 9.79 1.58
CA MET A 14 8.12 8.63 2.44
C MET A 14 9.62 8.43 2.56
N SER A 15 10.06 7.90 3.71
CA SER A 15 11.44 7.45 3.85
C SER A 15 11.68 6.21 2.98
N VAL A 16 12.94 5.93 2.67
CA VAL A 16 13.30 4.71 1.91
C VAL A 16 12.90 3.45 2.68
N ASP A 17 13.09 3.45 4.00
CA ASP A 17 12.74 2.33 4.88
C ASP A 17 11.24 2.06 4.89
N ASP A 18 10.40 3.10 4.90
CA ASP A 18 8.94 2.94 4.86
C ASP A 18 8.47 2.34 3.53
N ILE A 19 9.08 2.78 2.42
CA ILE A 19 8.80 2.19 1.09
C ILE A 19 9.16 0.70 1.09
N LEU A 20 10.34 0.36 1.61
CA LEU A 20 10.81 -1.04 1.67
C LEU A 20 9.91 -1.91 2.55
N ASN A 21 9.42 -1.38 3.67
CA ASN A 21 8.49 -2.09 4.54
C ASN A 21 7.15 -2.38 3.85
N ILE A 22 6.56 -1.39 3.18
CA ILE A 22 5.30 -1.58 2.44
C ILE A 22 5.45 -2.61 1.32
N VAL A 23 6.54 -2.52 0.55
CA VAL A 23 6.82 -3.49 -0.52
C VAL A 23 6.98 -4.90 0.05
N ARG A 24 7.63 -5.03 1.20
CA ARG A 24 7.79 -6.33 1.88
C ARG A 24 6.46 -6.90 2.34
N GLU A 25 5.60 -6.09 2.94
CA GLU A 25 4.26 -6.52 3.36
C GLU A 25 3.40 -6.93 2.16
N TYR A 26 3.40 -6.13 1.09
CA TYR A 26 2.75 -6.49 -0.17
C TYR A 26 3.22 -7.86 -0.68
N GLN A 27 4.54 -8.08 -0.72
CA GLN A 27 5.11 -9.33 -1.20
C GLN A 27 4.74 -10.52 -0.31
N LEU A 28 4.60 -10.33 1.00
CA LEU A 28 4.17 -11.36 1.93
C LEU A 28 2.69 -11.72 1.74
N ILE A 29 1.82 -10.71 1.61
CA ILE A 29 0.37 -10.89 1.43
C ILE A 29 0.06 -11.54 0.09
N THR A 30 0.76 -11.11 -0.96
CA THR A 30 0.56 -11.63 -2.33
C THR A 30 1.34 -12.91 -2.61
N ARG A 31 2.06 -13.43 -1.61
CA ARG A 31 2.84 -14.66 -1.76
C ARG A 31 1.90 -15.84 -2.00
N GLY A 32 2.03 -16.47 -3.18
CA GLY A 32 1.24 -17.64 -3.55
C GLY A 32 -0.05 -17.32 -4.32
N THR A 33 -0.30 -16.05 -4.65
CA THR A 33 -1.41 -15.69 -5.54
C THR A 33 -1.09 -16.09 -6.98
N CYS A 34 -2.05 -16.72 -7.66
CA CYS A 34 -1.87 -17.24 -9.02
C CYS A 34 -2.32 -16.28 -10.13
N CYS A 35 -3.08 -15.24 -9.80
CA CYS A 35 -3.65 -14.31 -10.77
C CYS A 35 -3.94 -12.94 -10.17
N TYR A 36 -4.03 -11.95 -11.05
CA TYR A 36 -4.26 -10.55 -10.70
C TYR A 36 -5.54 -10.34 -9.86
N GLU A 37 -6.64 -11.00 -10.20
CA GLU A 37 -7.91 -10.85 -9.47
C GLU A 37 -7.78 -11.34 -8.02
N HIS A 38 -7.17 -12.51 -7.78
CA HIS A 38 -6.91 -12.99 -6.42
C HIS A 38 -5.98 -12.07 -5.64
N THR A 39 -4.93 -11.53 -6.28
CA THR A 39 -4.06 -10.53 -5.65
C THR A 39 -4.86 -9.29 -5.26
N ARG A 40 -5.74 -8.80 -6.14
CA ARG A 40 -6.59 -7.63 -5.88
C ARG A 40 -7.54 -7.87 -4.72
N GLU A 41 -8.24 -9.00 -4.67
CA GLU A 41 -9.15 -9.36 -3.57
C GLU A 41 -8.42 -9.43 -2.23
N LEU A 42 -7.19 -9.97 -2.20
CA LEU A 42 -6.40 -10.03 -0.98
C LEU A 42 -5.94 -8.64 -0.53
N LEU A 43 -5.51 -7.79 -1.46
CA LEU A 43 -5.06 -6.44 -1.16
C LEU A 43 -6.21 -5.51 -0.76
N GLU A 44 -7.42 -5.72 -1.29
CA GLU A 44 -8.61 -4.95 -0.90
C GLU A 44 -9.01 -5.21 0.56
N ARG A 45 -8.69 -6.40 1.08
CA ARG A 45 -8.92 -6.79 2.47
C ARG A 45 -7.73 -6.51 3.38
N ALA A 46 -6.59 -6.12 2.83
CA ALA A 46 -5.37 -5.86 3.58
C ALA A 46 -5.30 -4.40 4.04
N GLU A 47 -4.90 -4.21 5.30
CA GLU A 47 -4.69 -2.89 5.88
C GLU A 47 -3.22 -2.49 5.71
N PHE A 48 -2.95 -1.51 4.85
CA PHE A 48 -1.61 -0.94 4.67
C PHE A 48 -1.46 0.31 5.53
N PHE A 49 -0.48 0.31 6.42
CA PHE A 49 -0.12 1.51 7.17
C PHE A 49 0.84 2.36 6.36
N VAL A 50 0.34 3.49 5.87
CA VAL A 50 1.19 4.53 5.28
C VAL A 50 1.53 5.51 6.39
N PRO A 51 2.81 5.66 6.78
CA PRO A 51 3.19 6.66 7.77
C PRO A 51 2.86 8.05 7.23
N GLU A 52 2.05 8.80 7.97
CA GLU A 52 1.55 10.12 7.56
C GLU A 52 2.53 11.28 7.88
N ASP A 53 3.73 11.02 8.36
CA ASP A 53 4.61 12.10 8.86
C ASP A 53 6.11 11.74 8.73
N VAL A 54 6.83 12.42 7.80
CA VAL A 54 7.97 13.34 8.08
C VAL A 54 8.19 14.34 6.93
#